data_AF-A0A4R2NPH9-F1
#
_entry.id   AF-A0A4R2NPH9-F1
#
_cell.length_a   1.000
_cell.length_b   1.000
_cell.length_c   1.000
_cell.angle_alpha   90.00
_cell.angle_beta   90.00
_cell.angle_gamma   90.00
#
_symmetry.space_group_name_H-M   'P 1'
#
loop_
_entity.id
_entity.type
_entity.pdbx_description
1 polymer ?
#
loop_
_entity_poly.entity_id
_entity_poly.type
_entity_poly.pdbx_seq_one_letter_code
_entity_poly.pdbx_strand_id
1 'polypeptide(L)'
;MKAVPILLILLWAAPAAALELDCVARLACVSNLDAGKAACQETEIAHRLSIGRKAGSKVIVTTDDGDKFYEFTRLEDREGLRVQATGGALEDDQGAGALSVFDTLDFVVTRHNQVALGDDEVQTIAVTIHGTCEETR
;
A
#
# COMPACT_ATOMS: atom_id res chain seq x y z
N MET A 1 43.86 39.95 17.84
CA MET A 1 43.11 39.19 16.82
C MET A 1 42.11 38.32 17.56
N LYS A 2 40.81 38.60 17.46
CA LYS A 2 39.76 37.86 18.18
C LYS A 2 39.31 36.67 17.34
N ALA A 3 39.48 35.45 17.86
CA ALA A 3 38.97 34.24 17.24
C ALA A 3 37.46 34.12 17.55
N VAL A 4 36.64 34.00 16.51
CA VAL A 4 35.20 33.72 16.62
C VAL A 4 35.03 32.21 16.46
N PRO A 5 34.51 31.48 17.45
CA PRO A 5 34.20 30.07 17.26
C PRO A 5 32.89 29.97 16.48
N ILE A 6 32.96 29.51 15.24
CA ILE A 6 31.80 29.13 14.45
C ILE A 6 31.27 27.82 15.04
N LEU A 7 30.16 27.90 15.77
CA LEU A 7 29.45 26.76 16.30
C LEU A 7 28.71 26.06 15.14
N LEU A 8 29.25 24.94 14.67
CA LEU A 8 28.64 24.11 13.64
C LEU A 8 27.47 23.33 14.26
N ILE A 9 26.23 23.81 14.06
CA ILE A 9 25.03 23.07 14.46
C ILE A 9 24.82 21.95 13.43
N LEU A 10 25.27 20.75 13.77
CA LEU A 10 24.90 19.52 13.08
C LEU A 10 23.43 19.22 13.40
N LEU A 11 22.51 19.72 12.57
CA LEU A 11 21.13 19.25 12.53
C LEU A 11 21.12 17.82 11.95
N TRP A 12 21.31 16.82 12.80
CA TRP A 12 20.85 15.48 12.49
C TRP A 12 19.32 15.50 12.42
N ALA A 13 18.81 15.63 11.21
CA ALA A 13 17.40 15.34 10.93
C ALA A 13 17.20 13.85 11.21
N ALA A 14 16.67 13.52 12.39
CA ALA A 14 16.21 12.18 12.69
C ALA A 14 15.23 11.77 11.57
N PRO A 15 15.35 10.56 11.00
CA PRO A 15 14.39 10.10 10.02
C PRO A 15 13.01 10.13 10.67
N ALA A 16 12.09 10.89 10.10
CA ALA A 16 10.73 10.94 10.61
C ALA A 16 10.16 9.51 10.53
N ALA A 17 9.85 8.93 11.68
CA ALA A 17 9.37 7.56 11.78
C ALA A 17 8.19 7.35 10.83
N ALA A 18 8.10 6.18 10.19
CA ALA A 18 7.00 5.85 9.31
C ALA A 18 5.65 6.01 10.04
N LEU A 19 4.58 6.24 9.27
CA LEU A 19 3.22 6.07 9.76
C LEU A 19 2.91 4.58 9.66
N GLU A 20 2.49 3.98 10.78
CA GLU A 20 2.07 2.59 10.83
C GLU A 20 0.55 2.55 10.99
N LEU A 21 -0.11 1.75 10.17
CA LEU A 21 -1.55 1.46 10.28
C LEU A 21 -1.74 -0.05 10.35
N ASP A 22 -2.55 -0.50 11.30
CA ASP A 22 -3.03 -1.87 11.33
C ASP A 22 -4.42 -1.90 10.67
N CYS A 23 -4.59 -2.69 9.62
CA CYS A 23 -5.77 -2.72 8.78
C CYS A 23 -6.36 -4.12 8.72
N VAL A 24 -7.68 -4.20 8.58
CA VAL A 24 -8.40 -5.46 8.43
C VAL A 24 -9.15 -5.42 7.10
N ALA A 25 -8.77 -6.29 6.18
CA ALA A 25 -9.54 -6.55 4.97
C ALA A 25 -10.89 -7.18 5.35
N ARG A 26 -11.98 -6.61 4.84
CA ARG A 26 -13.36 -7.06 5.10
C ARG A 26 -14.00 -7.68 3.87
N LEU A 27 -13.58 -7.25 2.68
CA LEU A 27 -14.12 -7.73 1.42
C LEU A 27 -13.00 -7.82 0.39
N ALA A 28 -12.89 -8.95 -0.30
CA ALA A 28 -12.02 -9.12 -1.45
C ALA A 28 -12.88 -9.41 -2.68
N CYS A 29 -12.66 -8.65 -3.75
CA CYS A 29 -13.33 -8.81 -5.03
C CYS A 29 -12.30 -9.14 -6.10
N VAL A 30 -12.55 -10.18 -6.88
CA VAL A 30 -11.79 -10.50 -8.08
C VAL A 30 -12.64 -10.20 -9.30
N SER A 31 -12.17 -9.30 -10.15
CA SER A 31 -12.83 -8.94 -11.40
C SER A 31 -12.15 -9.59 -12.59
N ASN A 32 -12.95 -9.81 -13.64
CA ASN A 32 -12.52 -10.35 -14.91
C ASN A 32 -11.95 -11.78 -14.82
N LEU A 33 -12.41 -12.60 -13.85
CA LEU A 33 -12.30 -14.08 -13.90
C LEU A 33 -13.29 -14.64 -14.94
N ASP A 34 -14.51 -14.14 -14.91
CA ASP A 34 -15.43 -14.19 -16.04
C ASP A 34 -15.44 -12.81 -16.70
N ALA A 35 -15.32 -12.73 -18.02
CA ALA A 35 -15.28 -11.46 -18.74
C ALA A 35 -16.42 -10.52 -18.32
N GLY A 36 -16.05 -9.35 -17.78
CA GLY A 36 -17.01 -8.33 -17.33
C GLY A 36 -17.75 -8.62 -16.01
N LYS A 37 -17.42 -9.69 -15.27
CA LYS A 37 -17.98 -9.96 -13.95
C LYS A 37 -16.94 -9.74 -12.84
N ALA A 38 -17.45 -9.52 -11.63
CA ALA A 38 -16.66 -9.56 -10.41
C ALA A 38 -17.31 -10.55 -9.42
N ALA A 39 -16.48 -11.32 -8.74
CA ALA A 39 -16.88 -12.17 -7.63
C ALA A 39 -16.27 -11.59 -6.36
N CYS A 40 -17.08 -11.41 -5.32
CA CYS A 40 -16.63 -10.87 -4.04
C CYS A 40 -16.86 -11.88 -2.92
N GLN A 41 -15.92 -11.91 -1.98
CA GLN A 41 -15.96 -12.76 -0.80
C GLN A 41 -15.67 -11.90 0.43
N GLU A 42 -16.51 -12.03 1.45
CA GLU A 42 -16.22 -11.47 2.77
C GLU A 42 -14.98 -12.14 3.35
N THR A 43 -14.14 -11.36 4.01
CA THR A 43 -12.87 -11.82 4.55
C THR A 43 -12.58 -11.10 5.86
N GLU A 44 -11.61 -11.61 6.60
CA GLU A 44 -11.09 -10.99 7.82
C GLU A 44 -9.60 -11.30 7.90
N ILE A 45 -8.83 -10.60 7.07
CA ILE A 45 -7.38 -10.77 6.98
C ILE A 45 -6.74 -9.48 7.46
N ALA A 46 -5.89 -9.58 8.47
CA ALA A 46 -5.14 -8.44 8.96
C ALA A 46 -3.92 -8.15 8.07
N HIS A 47 -3.66 -6.86 7.95
CA HIS A 47 -2.58 -6.27 7.19
C HIS A 47 -1.93 -5.17 8.02
N ARG A 48 -0.61 -5.04 7.92
CA ARG A 48 0.11 -3.87 8.43
C ARG A 48 0.59 -3.01 7.26
N LEU A 49 0.32 -1.72 7.34
CA LEU A 49 0.83 -0.72 6.41
C LEU A 49 1.95 0.08 7.06
N SER A 50 3.16 -0.02 6.52
CA SER A 50 4.27 0.86 6.88
C SER A 50 4.44 1.92 5.80
N ILE A 51 4.20 3.18 6.15
CA ILE A 51 4.03 4.30 5.22
C ILE A 51 5.09 5.37 5.49
N GLY A 52 5.99 5.58 4.54
CA GLY A 52 6.90 6.73 4.60
C GLY A 52 6.13 8.05 4.53
N ARG A 53 6.54 9.05 5.32
CA ARG A 53 5.77 10.28 5.53
C ARG A 53 5.74 11.26 4.36
N LYS A 54 6.63 11.13 3.39
CA LYS A 54 6.77 12.09 2.27
C LYS A 54 6.30 11.45 0.97
N ALA A 55 5.80 12.26 0.04
CA ALA A 55 5.63 11.84 -1.34
C ALA A 55 6.93 11.23 -1.88
N GLY A 56 6.82 10.18 -2.70
CA GLY A 56 7.94 9.37 -3.19
C GLY A 56 8.45 8.33 -2.20
N SER A 57 7.98 8.32 -0.95
CA SER A 57 8.39 7.28 0.01
C SER A 57 7.67 5.97 -0.24
N LYS A 58 8.25 4.86 0.24
CA LYS A 58 7.64 3.54 0.15
C LYS A 58 6.39 3.44 1.03
N VAL A 59 5.43 2.65 0.58
CA VAL A 59 4.31 2.12 1.35
C VAL A 59 4.35 0.61 1.23
N ILE A 60 4.57 -0.08 2.34
CA ILE A 60 4.73 -1.53 2.38
C ILE A 60 3.48 -2.12 3.02
N VAL A 61 2.86 -3.07 2.32
CA VAL A 61 1.75 -3.87 2.84
C VAL A 61 2.31 -5.22 3.28
N THR A 62 2.05 -5.60 4.52
CA THR A 62 2.49 -6.89 5.10
C THR A 62 1.26 -7.64 5.60
N THR A 63 1.17 -8.95 5.34
CA THR A 63 0.16 -9.81 5.96
C THR A 63 0.62 -10.27 7.35
N ASP A 64 -0.28 -10.84 8.15
CA ASP A 64 0.05 -11.38 9.49
C ASP A 64 1.15 -12.45 9.46
N ASP A 65 1.24 -13.21 8.37
CA ASP A 65 2.28 -14.24 8.18
C ASP A 65 3.69 -13.64 7.97
N GLY A 66 3.79 -12.30 7.91
CA GLY A 66 5.06 -11.57 7.77
C GLY A 66 5.56 -11.45 6.33
N ASP A 67 4.83 -12.04 5.38
CA ASP A 67 5.14 -11.94 3.97
C ASP A 67 4.88 -10.52 3.48
N LYS A 68 5.91 -9.95 2.84
CA LYS A 68 5.74 -8.68 2.12
C LYS A 68 4.78 -8.93 0.99
N PHE A 69 3.62 -8.31 1.10
CA PHE A 69 2.57 -8.48 0.14
C PHE A 69 2.89 -7.62 -1.09
N TYR A 70 3.02 -6.30 -0.94
CA TYR A 70 3.29 -5.36 -2.05
C TYR A 70 4.08 -4.12 -1.59
N GLU A 71 4.81 -3.51 -2.52
CA GLU A 71 5.45 -2.20 -2.36
C GLU A 71 4.80 -1.16 -3.29
N PHE A 72 4.33 -0.07 -2.71
CA PHE A 72 3.83 1.11 -3.43
C PHE A 72 4.72 2.31 -3.15
N THR A 73 4.58 3.35 -3.96
CA THR A 73 5.17 4.67 -3.78
C THR A 73 4.07 5.64 -3.39
N ARG A 74 4.26 6.35 -2.26
CA ARG A 74 3.35 7.39 -1.77
C ARG A 74 3.29 8.54 -2.78
N LEU A 75 2.08 8.96 -3.12
CA LEU A 75 1.82 10.14 -3.94
C LEU A 75 1.74 11.41 -3.09
N GLU A 76 1.56 12.55 -3.74
CA GLU A 76 1.32 13.81 -3.05
C GLU A 76 0.04 13.75 -2.20
N ASP A 77 0.06 14.43 -1.06
CA ASP A 77 -1.09 14.50 -0.17
C ASP A 77 -2.28 15.18 -0.87
N ARG A 78 -3.49 14.68 -0.62
CA ARG A 78 -4.74 15.23 -1.14
C ARG A 78 -5.80 15.26 -0.06
N GLU A 79 -6.68 16.25 -0.16
CA GLU A 79 -7.85 16.37 0.73
C GLU A 79 -8.71 15.11 0.67
N GLY A 80 -9.15 14.61 1.83
CA GLY A 80 -9.94 13.39 1.97
C GLY A 80 -9.12 12.09 2.02
N LEU A 81 -7.79 12.16 1.84
CA LEU A 81 -6.90 11.00 1.80
C LEU A 81 -5.79 11.11 2.84
N ARG A 82 -5.75 10.13 3.74
CA ARG A 82 -4.65 9.92 4.69
C ARG A 82 -3.41 9.39 3.99
N VAL A 83 -3.62 8.48 3.04
CA VAL A 83 -2.58 7.86 2.21
C VAL A 83 -3.12 7.70 0.80
N GLN A 84 -2.30 8.09 -0.18
CA GLN A 84 -2.48 7.70 -1.57
C GLN A 84 -1.16 7.13 -2.06
N ALA A 85 -1.18 5.97 -2.69
CA ALA A 85 0.02 5.33 -3.20
C ALA A 85 -0.26 4.52 -4.47
N THR A 86 0.73 4.42 -5.34
CA THR A 86 0.69 3.57 -6.55
C THR A 86 1.96 2.76 -6.66
N GLY A 87 1.86 1.57 -7.23
CA GLY A 87 2.94 0.59 -7.22
C GLY A 87 2.95 -0.23 -8.49
N GLY A 88 4.11 -0.79 -8.77
CA GLY A 88 4.32 -1.77 -9.84
C GLY A 88 4.58 -3.15 -9.25
N ALA A 89 4.51 -4.13 -10.14
CA ALA A 89 4.79 -5.53 -9.90
C ALA A 89 6.13 -5.77 -9.17
N LEU A 90 6.14 -6.63 -8.15
CA LEU A 90 7.36 -7.18 -7.58
C LEU A 90 7.81 -8.46 -8.28
N GLU A 91 6.86 -9.13 -8.94
CA GLU A 91 7.01 -10.43 -9.61
C GLU A 91 6.40 -10.39 -11.02
N ASP A 92 6.77 -11.34 -11.89
CA ASP A 92 6.46 -11.30 -13.33
C ASP A 92 4.95 -11.46 -13.66
N ASP A 93 4.17 -12.06 -12.76
CA ASP A 93 2.72 -12.27 -12.89
C ASP A 93 1.90 -11.09 -12.34
N GLN A 94 2.56 -10.12 -11.70
CA GLN A 94 1.91 -8.96 -11.11
C GLN A 94 1.90 -7.80 -12.12
N GLY A 95 0.84 -7.00 -12.06
CA GLY A 95 0.72 -5.74 -12.77
C GLY A 95 0.92 -4.54 -11.84
N ALA A 96 0.45 -3.38 -12.27
CA ALA A 96 0.41 -2.19 -11.41
C ALA A 96 -0.73 -2.26 -10.38
N GLY A 97 -0.67 -1.42 -9.36
CA GLY A 97 -1.73 -1.30 -8.36
C GLY A 97 -1.82 0.10 -7.75
N ALA A 98 -2.88 0.30 -6.98
CA ALA A 98 -3.11 1.52 -6.21
C ALA A 98 -3.63 1.17 -4.82
N LEU A 99 -3.22 1.96 -3.83
CA LEU A 99 -3.66 1.91 -2.45
C LEU A 99 -4.13 3.30 -2.04
N SER A 100 -5.32 3.36 -1.44
CA SER A 100 -5.85 4.56 -0.81
C SER A 100 -6.28 4.23 0.62
N VAL A 101 -5.92 5.10 1.57
CA VAL A 101 -6.52 5.15 2.91
C VAL A 101 -7.17 6.52 3.03
N PHE A 102 -8.47 6.53 3.26
CA PHE A 102 -9.26 7.75 3.41
C PHE A 102 -9.14 8.32 4.82
N ASP A 103 -9.56 9.57 5.02
CA ASP A 103 -9.54 10.19 6.35
C ASP A 103 -10.48 9.50 7.36
N THR A 104 -11.47 8.74 6.87
CA THR A 104 -12.33 7.84 7.67
C THR A 104 -11.64 6.55 8.09
N LEU A 105 -10.40 6.33 7.67
CA LEU A 105 -9.61 5.10 7.82
C LEU A 105 -10.15 3.90 7.04
N ASP A 106 -11.15 4.09 6.18
CA ASP A 106 -11.45 3.10 5.14
C ASP A 106 -10.24 2.98 4.21
N PHE A 107 -9.86 1.76 3.85
CA PHE A 107 -8.83 1.53 2.85
C PHE A 107 -9.34 0.70 1.69
N VAL A 108 -8.77 0.98 0.52
CA VAL A 108 -8.97 0.21 -0.70
C VAL A 108 -7.62 -0.01 -1.34
N VAL A 109 -7.33 -1.26 -1.68
CA VAL A 109 -6.18 -1.62 -2.52
C VAL A 109 -6.67 -2.38 -3.73
N THR A 110 -6.25 -1.96 -4.92
CA THR A 110 -6.49 -2.68 -6.17
C THR A 110 -5.18 -3.06 -6.78
N ARG A 111 -5.08 -4.31 -7.24
CA ARG A 111 -3.92 -4.88 -7.90
C ARG A 111 -4.37 -5.58 -9.17
N HIS A 112 -3.59 -5.42 -10.23
CA HIS A 112 -3.81 -6.15 -11.46
C HIS A 112 -2.84 -7.33 -11.49
N ASN A 113 -3.29 -8.50 -11.94
CA ASN A 113 -2.46 -9.70 -12.01
C ASN A 113 -2.78 -10.48 -13.29
N GLN A 114 -1.85 -11.34 -13.70
CA GLN A 114 -2.09 -12.38 -14.68
C GLN A 114 -2.14 -13.73 -13.98
N VAL A 115 -3.20 -14.49 -14.21
CA VAL A 115 -3.37 -15.84 -13.65
C VAL A 115 -3.44 -16.86 -14.78
N ALA A 116 -2.75 -17.98 -14.60
CA ALA A 116 -2.87 -19.13 -15.49
C ALA A 116 -4.09 -19.97 -15.08
N LEU A 117 -4.99 -20.24 -16.02
CA LEU A 117 -6.18 -21.09 -15.83
C LEU A 117 -6.04 -22.48 -16.45
N GLY A 118 -4.92 -22.74 -17.11
CA GLY A 118 -4.56 -24.00 -17.77
C GLY A 118 -3.20 -23.86 -18.46
N ASP A 119 -2.81 -24.88 -19.23
CA ASP A 119 -1.47 -24.93 -19.84
C ASP A 119 -1.19 -23.79 -20.84
N ASP A 120 -2.22 -23.24 -21.48
CA ASP A 120 -2.09 -22.17 -22.50
C ASP A 120 -3.06 -20.99 -22.29
N GLU A 121 -3.78 -20.94 -21.17
CA GLU A 121 -4.78 -19.89 -20.89
C GLU A 121 -4.31 -18.96 -19.78
N VAL A 122 -4.02 -17.72 -20.13
CA VAL A 122 -3.68 -16.64 -19.20
C VAL A 122 -4.76 -15.59 -19.20
N GLN A 123 -5.22 -15.21 -18.01
CA GLN A 123 -6.24 -14.19 -17.83
C GLN A 123 -5.73 -13.03 -16.99
N THR A 124 -6.00 -11.82 -17.43
CA THR A 124 -5.75 -10.61 -16.64
C THR A 124 -6.94 -10.35 -15.71
N ILE A 125 -6.67 -10.28 -14.42
CA ILE A 125 -7.67 -10.02 -13.38
C ILE A 125 -7.31 -8.76 -12.59
N ALA A 126 -8.29 -8.18 -11.92
CA ALA A 126 -8.02 -7.22 -10.85
C ALA A 126 -8.52 -7.78 -9.51
N VAL A 127 -7.68 -7.68 -8.48
CA VAL A 127 -8.03 -7.99 -7.10
C VAL A 127 -8.17 -6.69 -6.35
N THR A 128 -9.38 -6.38 -5.90
CA THR A 128 -9.67 -5.21 -5.07
C THR A 128 -10.05 -5.66 -3.67
N ILE A 129 -9.37 -5.12 -2.67
CA ILE A 129 -9.64 -5.38 -1.27
C ILE A 129 -10.14 -4.10 -0.63
N HIS A 130 -11.24 -4.21 0.12
CA HIS A 130 -11.80 -3.16 0.94
C HIS A 130 -11.64 -3.54 2.41
N GLY A 131 -11.37 -2.55 3.25
CA GLY A 131 -11.32 -2.75 4.69
C GLY A 131 -11.18 -1.47 5.46
N THR A 132 -10.78 -1.60 6.72
CA THR A 132 -10.66 -0.48 7.66
C THR A 132 -9.31 -0.55 8.37
N CYS A 133 -8.73 0.60 8.66
CA CYS A 133 -7.47 0.73 9.38
C CYS A 133 -7.67 1.40 10.76
N GLU A 134 -6.67 1.24 11.60
CA GLU A 134 -6.48 1.97 12.84
C GLU A 134 -5.03 2.47 12.91
N GLU A 135 -4.81 3.65 13.50
CA GLU A 135 -3.44 4.15 13.71
C GLU A 135 -2.76 3.38 14.84
N THR A 136 -1.60 2.82 14.57
CA THR A 136 -0.78 2.17 15.61
C THR A 136 -0.14 3.26 16.47
N ARG A 137 -0.40 3.25 17.78
CA ARG A 137 0.14 4.22 18.74
C ARG A 137 1.59 3.97 19.11
#